data_AF-A0A1C6K0Q7-F1
#
_entry.id   AF-A0A1C6K0Q7-F1
#
_cell.length_a   1.000
_cell.length_b   1.000
_cell.length_c   1.000
_cell.angle_alpha   90.00
_cell.angle_beta   90.00
_cell.angle_gamma   90.00
#
_symmetry.space_group_name_H-M   'P 1'
#
loop_
_entity.id
_entity.type
_entity.pdbx_description
1 polymer ?
#
loop_
_entity_poly.entity_id
_entity_poly.type
_entity_poly.pdbx_seq_one_letter_code
_entity_poly.pdbx_strand_id
1 'polypeptide(L)'
;MKESDLRKYKTKSSAKVIIEKLDNVETEDIVTGIFIKSDDAEMEHLIKLFEKQLIAAKLRKGDFKGELYKFFKNTARYIKKNGLLMEFFKIAYDINIEMERKHANRDVINAYLSLIMEQVSYLENEGKTICGITKSGDAIECDEIYPKFERPIIELMISKDKPNNPKRLFELAKKKYKLLGYNIETLEDYHIYVANQQLITNMLFHLAYLINEDYMDIIPDVHFLPCFGIKGDIRINHPTPFYIEALKVRKYTIPSKGLICKINDVDSISEIFIMERFIDDKVVMLYKINMSSGGSTSGFYDIKENYFFSIWRNSDVGANIHAKVENIVLESYCRATTNKIDEVEGEKPRKEWEFYYKIDRQNGDLETKEYNKNQYIEKITTVKPYVRKLPAGAKASEEAKRLAIKYGYELEKDETFVNSFKKSVNMVKHFDV
;
A
#
# COMPACT_ATOMS: atom_id res chain seq x y z
N MET A 1 -27.15 5.24 -15.49
CA MET A 1 -27.48 5.15 -14.05
C MET A 1 -26.82 6.32 -13.30
N LYS A 2 -27.41 6.84 -12.20
CA LYS A 2 -26.74 7.86 -11.38
C LYS A 2 -25.72 7.19 -10.45
N GLU A 3 -24.59 7.85 -10.19
CA GLU A 3 -23.54 7.35 -9.29
C GLU A 3 -24.07 7.05 -7.86
N SER A 4 -25.06 7.83 -7.40
CA SER A 4 -25.72 7.57 -6.12
C SER A 4 -26.44 6.22 -6.06
N ASP A 5 -26.97 5.74 -7.18
CA ASP A 5 -27.70 4.47 -7.23
C ASP A 5 -26.74 3.29 -7.21
N LEU A 6 -25.60 3.42 -7.90
CA LEU A 6 -24.48 2.48 -7.85
C LEU A 6 -23.98 2.31 -6.40
N ARG A 7 -23.64 3.41 -5.73
CA ARG A 7 -23.15 3.38 -4.35
C ARG A 7 -24.16 2.77 -3.37
N LYS A 8 -25.45 3.10 -3.51
CA LYS A 8 -26.52 2.47 -2.69
C LYS A 8 -26.60 0.96 -2.91
N TYR A 9 -26.45 0.49 -4.15
CA TYR A 9 -26.45 -0.94 -4.43
C TYR A 9 -25.22 -1.65 -3.83
N LYS A 10 -24.03 -1.06 -4.01
CA LYS A 10 -22.77 -1.58 -3.44
C LYS A 10 -22.87 -1.67 -1.93
N THR A 11 -23.24 -0.59 -1.27
CA THR A 11 -23.38 -0.55 0.19
C THR A 11 -24.40 -1.56 0.74
N LYS A 12 -25.51 -1.80 0.05
CA LYS A 12 -26.46 -2.86 0.42
C LYS A 12 -25.86 -4.26 0.28
N SER A 13 -25.03 -4.47 -0.74
CA SER A 13 -24.35 -5.73 -0.98
C SER A 13 -23.26 -5.96 0.06
N SER A 14 -22.44 -4.95 0.36
CA SER A 14 -21.42 -4.96 1.41
C SER A 14 -22.05 -5.21 2.78
N ALA A 15 -23.17 -4.57 3.11
CA ALA A 15 -23.91 -4.85 4.35
C ALA A 15 -24.31 -6.31 4.49
N LYS A 16 -24.78 -6.94 3.40
CA LYS A 16 -25.16 -8.36 3.40
C LYS A 16 -23.94 -9.26 3.69
N VAL A 17 -22.83 -9.03 2.98
CA VAL A 17 -21.59 -9.80 3.16
C VAL A 17 -21.04 -9.67 4.58
N ILE A 18 -21.05 -8.46 5.15
CA ILE A 18 -20.57 -8.21 6.50
C ILE A 18 -21.45 -8.93 7.54
N ILE A 19 -22.77 -8.88 7.41
CA ILE A 19 -23.68 -9.62 8.29
C ILE A 19 -23.39 -11.12 8.20
N GLU A 20 -23.33 -11.66 6.98
CA GLU A 20 -23.08 -13.10 6.76
C GLU A 20 -21.76 -13.57 7.37
N LYS A 21 -20.69 -12.76 7.28
CA LYS A 21 -19.40 -13.07 7.93
C LYS A 21 -19.47 -13.11 9.46
N LEU A 22 -20.27 -12.24 10.05
CA LEU A 22 -20.35 -12.12 11.51
C LEU A 22 -21.40 -13.05 12.13
N ASP A 23 -22.22 -13.73 11.35
CA ASP A 23 -23.35 -14.54 11.85
C ASP A 23 -22.90 -15.63 12.82
N ASN A 24 -21.77 -16.28 12.53
CA ASN A 24 -21.23 -17.38 13.34
C ASN A 24 -20.10 -16.96 14.30
N VAL A 25 -19.84 -15.65 14.46
CA VAL A 25 -18.79 -15.14 15.36
C VAL A 25 -19.40 -14.73 16.69
N GLU A 26 -18.79 -15.09 17.81
CA GLU A 26 -19.27 -14.66 19.13
C GLU A 26 -19.10 -13.15 19.33
N THR A 27 -20.01 -12.53 20.09
CA THR A 27 -19.97 -11.07 20.28
C THR A 27 -18.69 -10.64 21.02
N GLU A 28 -18.20 -11.48 21.93
CA GLU A 28 -16.95 -11.24 22.67
C GLU A 28 -15.73 -11.23 21.74
N ASP A 29 -15.68 -12.13 20.75
CA ASP A 29 -14.62 -12.16 19.73
C ASP A 29 -14.62 -10.89 18.87
N ILE A 30 -15.80 -10.33 18.60
CA ILE A 30 -15.92 -9.06 17.88
C ILE A 30 -15.35 -7.94 18.75
N VAL A 31 -15.80 -7.81 20.00
CA VAL A 31 -15.38 -6.72 20.90
C VAL A 31 -13.88 -6.78 21.19
N THR A 32 -13.33 -7.97 21.44
CA THR A 32 -11.91 -8.16 21.73
C THR A 32 -11.04 -8.02 20.48
N GLY A 33 -11.49 -8.56 19.34
CA GLY A 33 -10.76 -8.56 18.08
C GLY A 33 -10.65 -7.18 17.43
N ILE A 34 -11.63 -6.28 17.66
CA ILE A 34 -11.64 -4.94 17.05
C ILE A 34 -10.99 -3.87 17.91
N PHE A 35 -10.74 -4.12 19.20
CA PHE A 35 -10.28 -3.09 20.13
C PHE A 35 -8.88 -2.61 19.75
N ILE A 36 -8.81 -1.44 19.11
CA ILE A 36 -7.56 -0.78 18.74
C ILE A 36 -7.46 0.52 19.51
N LYS A 37 -6.41 0.61 20.33
CA LYS A 37 -6.12 1.81 21.09
C LYS A 37 -5.26 2.72 20.22
N SER A 38 -5.66 3.98 20.11
CA SER A 38 -4.81 5.05 19.60
C SER A 38 -4.67 6.11 20.69
N ASP A 39 -3.48 6.68 20.82
CA ASP A 39 -3.25 7.85 21.67
C ASP A 39 -3.62 9.16 20.94
N ASP A 40 -3.95 9.08 19.65
CA ASP A 40 -4.51 10.17 18.85
C ASP A 40 -6.05 10.16 18.95
N ALA A 41 -6.61 11.27 19.44
CA ALA A 41 -8.04 11.40 19.70
C ALA A 41 -8.92 11.36 18.44
N GLU A 42 -8.43 11.88 17.30
CA GLU A 42 -9.14 11.85 16.02
C GLU A 42 -9.13 10.45 15.43
N MET A 43 -7.98 9.78 15.50
CA MET A 43 -7.85 8.38 15.09
C MET A 43 -8.73 7.48 15.96
N GLU A 44 -8.73 7.67 17.29
CA GLU A 44 -9.59 6.93 18.21
C GLU A 44 -11.09 7.17 17.90
N HIS A 45 -11.46 8.41 17.56
CA HIS A 45 -12.82 8.72 17.14
C HIS A 45 -13.21 7.94 15.88
N LEU A 46 -12.37 7.95 14.84
CA LEU A 46 -12.60 7.22 13.60
C LEU A 46 -12.72 5.71 13.85
N ILE A 47 -11.80 5.11 14.62
CA ILE A 47 -11.85 3.69 14.98
C ILE A 47 -13.22 3.36 15.60
N LYS A 48 -13.64 4.11 16.62
CA LYS A 48 -14.92 3.92 17.30
C LYS A 48 -16.13 4.05 16.38
N LEU A 49 -16.06 4.85 15.32
CA LEU A 49 -17.14 4.95 14.33
C LEU A 49 -17.32 3.62 13.57
N PHE A 50 -16.23 2.97 13.16
CA PHE A 50 -16.27 1.69 12.44
C PHE A 50 -16.58 0.51 13.36
N GLU A 51 -16.01 0.47 14.57
CA GLU A 51 -16.34 -0.55 15.58
C GLU A 51 -17.84 -0.60 15.88
N LYS A 52 -18.49 0.56 16.04
CA LYS A 52 -19.93 0.66 16.23
C LYS A 52 -20.74 0.04 15.08
N GLN A 53 -20.23 0.13 13.84
CA GLN A 53 -20.90 -0.48 12.70
C GLN A 53 -20.78 -2.01 12.71
N LEU A 54 -19.63 -2.57 13.11
CA LEU A 54 -19.50 -4.03 13.27
C LEU A 54 -20.41 -4.58 14.36
N ILE A 55 -20.47 -3.90 15.51
CA ILE A 55 -21.39 -4.27 16.60
C ILE A 55 -22.85 -4.17 16.12
N ALA A 56 -23.20 -3.11 15.38
CA ALA A 56 -24.52 -2.99 14.78
C ALA A 56 -24.82 -4.09 13.76
N ALA A 57 -23.85 -4.49 12.94
CA ALA A 57 -24.01 -5.59 12.00
C ALA A 57 -24.32 -6.93 12.69
N LYS A 58 -23.76 -7.17 13.88
CA LYS A 58 -24.06 -8.37 14.68
C LYS A 58 -25.40 -8.26 15.42
N LEU A 59 -25.60 -7.19 16.19
CA LEU A 59 -26.69 -7.08 17.17
C LEU A 59 -27.96 -6.41 16.61
N ARG A 60 -27.84 -5.60 15.56
CA ARG A 60 -28.91 -4.74 15.01
C ARG A 60 -28.88 -4.73 13.47
N LYS A 61 -28.92 -5.93 12.87
CA LYS A 61 -28.80 -6.16 11.42
C LYS A 61 -29.70 -5.25 10.55
N GLY A 62 -30.94 -5.01 10.99
CA GLY A 62 -31.89 -4.15 10.29
C GLY A 62 -31.43 -2.69 10.23
N ASP A 63 -31.06 -2.12 11.37
CA ASP A 63 -30.58 -0.75 11.49
C ASP A 63 -29.28 -0.57 10.71
N PHE A 64 -28.32 -1.48 10.89
CA PHE A 64 -27.06 -1.48 10.15
C PHE A 64 -27.30 -1.42 8.64
N LYS A 65 -28.13 -2.32 8.10
CA LYS A 65 -28.45 -2.35 6.66
C LYS A 65 -29.16 -1.06 6.19
N GLY A 66 -30.03 -0.49 7.02
CA GLY A 66 -30.79 0.73 6.70
C GLY A 66 -29.95 2.00 6.72
N GLU A 67 -28.97 2.08 7.63
CA GLU A 67 -28.22 3.30 7.91
C GLU A 67 -26.83 3.35 7.26
N LEU A 68 -26.28 2.22 6.81
CA LEU A 68 -24.89 2.13 6.34
C LEU A 68 -24.55 3.11 5.20
N TYR A 69 -25.48 3.36 4.27
CA TYR A 69 -25.29 4.35 3.20
C TYR A 69 -25.13 5.77 3.77
N LYS A 70 -25.96 6.13 4.76
CA LYS A 70 -25.90 7.44 5.41
C LYS A 70 -24.63 7.56 6.24
N PHE A 71 -24.21 6.48 6.91
CA PHE A 71 -22.94 6.38 7.62
C PHE A 71 -21.77 6.73 6.69
N PHE A 72 -21.56 5.97 5.60
CA PHE A 72 -20.42 6.22 4.70
C PHE A 72 -20.41 7.62 4.11
N LYS A 73 -21.58 8.16 3.73
CA LYS A 73 -21.69 9.51 3.18
C LYS A 73 -21.38 10.60 4.22
N ASN A 74 -21.71 10.39 5.49
CA ASN A 74 -21.45 11.35 6.56
C ASN A 74 -19.99 11.27 7.03
N THR A 75 -19.48 10.06 7.21
CA THR A 75 -18.08 9.80 7.59
C THR A 75 -17.11 10.30 6.50
N ALA A 76 -17.41 10.10 5.21
CA ALA A 76 -16.61 10.69 4.12
C ALA A 76 -16.54 12.22 4.20
N ARG A 77 -17.67 12.87 4.53
CA ARG A 77 -17.71 14.34 4.72
C ARG A 77 -16.91 14.77 5.93
N TYR A 78 -16.97 14.00 7.02
CA TYR A 78 -16.18 14.25 8.22
C TYR A 78 -14.68 14.16 7.92
N ILE A 79 -14.22 13.07 7.29
CA ILE A 79 -12.82 12.87 6.91
C ILE A 79 -12.32 14.02 6.04
N LYS A 80 -13.04 14.34 4.96
CA LYS A 80 -12.66 15.43 4.04
C LYS A 80 -12.64 16.81 4.70
N LYS A 81 -13.64 17.11 5.54
CA LYS A 81 -13.75 18.43 6.20
C LYS A 81 -12.62 18.68 7.20
N ASN A 82 -12.16 17.63 7.87
CA ASN A 82 -11.16 17.74 8.94
C ASN A 82 -9.74 17.36 8.46
N GLY A 83 -9.54 17.04 7.19
CA GLY A 83 -8.22 16.68 6.65
C GLY A 83 -7.69 15.33 7.14
N LEU A 84 -8.57 14.40 7.55
CA LEU A 84 -8.20 13.17 8.26
C LEU A 84 -7.88 11.97 7.33
N LEU A 85 -7.46 12.25 6.10
CA LEU A 85 -7.27 11.18 5.10
C LEU A 85 -6.08 10.29 5.48
N MET A 86 -4.99 10.90 5.95
CA MET A 86 -3.79 10.19 6.40
C MET A 86 -4.10 9.27 7.57
N GLU A 87 -4.80 9.78 8.58
CA GLU A 87 -5.23 9.06 9.78
C GLU A 87 -6.18 7.91 9.41
N PHE A 88 -7.11 8.14 8.47
CA PHE A 88 -8.02 7.11 7.99
C PHE A 88 -7.29 5.93 7.33
N PHE A 89 -6.32 6.18 6.45
CA PHE A 89 -5.54 5.09 5.84
C PHE A 89 -4.51 4.48 6.79
N LYS A 90 -4.00 5.26 7.75
CA LYS A 90 -3.18 4.74 8.85
C LYS A 90 -3.95 3.70 9.67
N ILE A 91 -5.24 3.95 9.97
CA ILE A 91 -6.11 2.96 10.65
C ILE A 91 -6.17 1.66 9.85
N ALA A 92 -6.36 1.73 8.53
CA ALA A 92 -6.38 0.53 7.69
C ALA A 92 -5.09 -0.27 7.77
N TYR A 93 -3.95 0.43 7.72
CA TYR A 93 -2.63 -0.17 7.84
C TYR A 93 -2.40 -0.81 9.22
N ASP A 94 -2.68 -0.08 10.31
CA ASP A 94 -2.49 -0.54 11.69
C ASP A 94 -3.42 -1.72 12.02
N ILE A 95 -4.67 -1.70 11.53
CA ILE A 95 -5.65 -2.80 11.70
C ILE A 95 -5.11 -4.13 11.17
N ASN A 96 -4.50 -4.13 9.98
CA ASN A 96 -4.02 -5.37 9.38
C ASN A 96 -2.91 -5.99 10.23
N ILE A 97 -2.00 -5.16 10.75
CA ILE A 97 -0.89 -5.60 11.59
C ILE A 97 -1.41 -6.07 12.95
N GLU A 98 -2.19 -5.25 13.64
CA GLU A 98 -2.67 -5.54 14.99
C GLU A 98 -3.57 -6.77 15.04
N MET A 99 -4.46 -6.93 14.05
CA MET A 99 -5.35 -8.09 14.02
C MET A 99 -4.60 -9.39 13.75
N GLU A 100 -3.51 -9.36 12.98
CA GLU A 100 -2.65 -10.53 12.80
C GLU A 100 -1.89 -10.89 14.07
N ARG A 101 -1.33 -9.88 14.77
CA ARG A 101 -0.63 -10.08 16.04
C ARG A 101 -1.54 -10.66 17.13
N LYS A 102 -2.81 -10.27 17.15
CA LYS A 102 -3.80 -10.76 18.12
C LYS A 102 -4.37 -12.13 17.76
N HIS A 103 -4.02 -12.69 16.60
CA HIS A 103 -4.69 -13.86 16.04
C HIS A 103 -6.22 -13.70 16.04
N ALA A 104 -6.69 -12.48 15.73
CA ALA A 104 -8.10 -12.17 15.75
C ALA A 104 -8.87 -13.04 14.75
N ASN A 105 -10.16 -13.28 15.04
CA ASN A 105 -11.00 -14.08 14.17
C ASN A 105 -11.04 -13.49 12.75
N ARG A 106 -10.62 -14.28 11.75
CA ARG A 106 -10.46 -13.83 10.35
C ARG A 106 -11.74 -13.24 9.76
N ASP A 107 -12.92 -13.67 10.20
CA ASP A 107 -14.18 -13.10 9.72
C ASP A 107 -14.45 -11.70 10.29
N VAL A 108 -14.02 -11.43 11.53
CA VAL A 108 -14.04 -10.07 12.11
C VAL A 108 -13.11 -9.15 11.32
N ILE A 109 -11.89 -9.61 11.03
CA ILE A 109 -10.90 -8.85 10.24
C ILE A 109 -11.48 -8.52 8.86
N ASN A 110 -11.98 -9.53 8.16
CA ASN A 110 -12.56 -9.36 6.83
C ASN A 110 -13.77 -8.43 6.84
N ALA A 111 -14.63 -8.51 7.86
CA ALA A 111 -15.78 -7.63 8.01
C ALA A 111 -15.34 -6.17 8.23
N TYR A 112 -14.33 -5.95 9.08
CA TYR A 112 -13.77 -4.61 9.33
C TYR A 112 -13.16 -4.03 8.06
N LEU A 113 -12.26 -4.78 7.40
CA LEU A 113 -11.63 -4.34 6.15
C LEU A 113 -12.67 -4.06 5.08
N SER A 114 -13.72 -4.88 4.95
CA SER A 114 -14.82 -4.62 4.01
C SER A 114 -15.52 -3.29 4.28
N LEU A 115 -15.72 -2.91 5.55
CA LEU A 115 -16.28 -1.60 5.90
C LEU A 115 -15.35 -0.45 5.53
N ILE A 116 -14.05 -0.55 5.85
CA ILE A 116 -13.09 0.52 5.54
C ILE A 116 -12.92 0.66 4.03
N MET A 117 -12.77 -0.44 3.31
CA MET A 117 -12.62 -0.41 1.86
C MET A 117 -13.87 0.13 1.16
N GLU A 118 -15.08 -0.23 1.62
CA GLU A 118 -16.30 0.38 1.10
C GLU A 118 -16.34 1.89 1.42
N GLN A 119 -15.85 2.33 2.58
CA GLN A 119 -15.73 3.77 2.90
C GLN A 119 -14.82 4.51 1.91
N VAL A 120 -13.73 3.89 1.43
CA VAL A 120 -12.80 4.49 0.46
C VAL A 120 -13.53 4.89 -0.82
N SER A 121 -14.49 4.09 -1.30
CA SER A 121 -15.29 4.42 -2.49
C SER A 121 -16.13 5.71 -2.36
N TYR A 122 -16.33 6.20 -1.13
CA TYR A 122 -16.97 7.49 -0.86
C TYR A 122 -15.98 8.65 -0.75
N LEU A 123 -14.70 8.36 -0.60
CA LEU A 123 -13.60 9.31 -0.58
C LEU A 123 -13.07 9.57 -2.00
N GLU A 124 -13.09 8.56 -2.86
CA GLU A 124 -12.64 8.59 -4.25
C GLU A 124 -13.50 9.46 -5.19
N ASN A 125 -12.82 10.03 -6.18
CA ASN A 125 -13.45 10.63 -7.36
C ASN A 125 -13.90 9.55 -8.36
N GLU A 126 -14.84 9.88 -9.24
CA GLU A 126 -15.37 8.91 -10.23
C GLU A 126 -14.27 8.46 -11.20
N GLY A 127 -14.07 7.14 -11.32
CA GLY A 127 -13.07 6.55 -12.22
C GLY A 127 -11.64 6.61 -11.70
N LYS A 128 -11.46 6.98 -10.43
CA LYS A 128 -10.16 7.11 -9.77
C LYS A 128 -10.08 6.18 -8.56
N THR A 129 -8.86 5.75 -8.25
CA THR A 129 -8.53 4.99 -7.04
C THR A 129 -7.46 5.73 -6.25
N ILE A 130 -7.63 5.83 -4.93
CA ILE A 130 -6.59 6.43 -4.08
C ILE A 130 -5.42 5.43 -3.96
N CYS A 131 -4.23 5.87 -4.37
CA CYS A 131 -3.00 5.05 -4.33
C CYS A 131 -1.93 5.61 -3.38
N GLY A 132 -2.14 6.81 -2.83
CA GLY A 132 -1.22 7.46 -1.91
C GLY A 132 -1.83 8.68 -1.25
N ILE A 133 -1.08 9.29 -0.35
CA ILE A 133 -1.46 10.52 0.36
C ILE A 133 -0.25 11.44 0.38
N THR A 134 -0.44 12.68 -0.03
CA THR A 134 0.62 13.70 -0.04
C THR A 134 1.09 13.98 1.39
N LYS A 135 2.28 14.59 1.52
CA LYS A 135 2.75 15.09 2.83
C LYS A 135 1.83 16.17 3.42
N SER A 136 1.00 16.83 2.61
CA SER A 136 -0.02 17.79 3.05
C SER A 136 -1.33 17.13 3.51
N GLY A 137 -1.51 15.82 3.30
CA GLY A 137 -2.72 15.08 3.68
C GLY A 137 -3.78 14.96 2.57
N ASP A 138 -3.44 15.32 1.33
CA ASP A 138 -4.33 15.23 0.17
C ASP A 138 -4.23 13.86 -0.52
N ALA A 139 -5.30 13.44 -1.18
CA ALA A 139 -5.32 12.18 -1.91
C ALA A 139 -4.41 12.22 -3.14
N ILE A 140 -3.61 11.18 -3.33
CA ILE A 140 -2.97 10.86 -4.62
C ILE A 140 -3.81 9.78 -5.30
N GLU A 141 -4.27 10.07 -6.51
CA GLU A 141 -5.18 9.21 -7.26
C GLU A 141 -4.53 8.66 -8.54
N CYS A 142 -4.80 7.41 -8.84
CA CYS A 142 -4.54 6.79 -10.14
C CYS A 142 -5.85 6.42 -10.84
N ASP A 143 -5.78 6.05 -12.12
CA ASP A 143 -6.95 5.55 -12.85
C ASP A 143 -7.39 4.17 -12.34
N GLU A 144 -8.69 3.93 -12.30
CA GLU A 144 -9.23 2.58 -12.10
C GLU A 144 -8.71 1.64 -13.21
N ILE A 145 -8.27 0.43 -12.86
CA ILE A 145 -7.80 -0.54 -13.86
C ILE A 145 -8.88 -0.92 -14.89
N TYR A 146 -10.13 -1.04 -14.45
CA TYR A 146 -11.27 -1.34 -15.32
C TYR A 146 -12.38 -0.31 -15.11
N PRO A 147 -12.28 0.87 -15.76
CA PRO A 147 -13.24 1.95 -15.56
C PRO A 147 -14.67 1.53 -15.86
N LYS A 148 -15.58 1.78 -14.91
CA LYS A 148 -17.03 1.49 -15.06
C LYS A 148 -17.37 -0.01 -15.21
N PHE A 149 -16.43 -0.92 -14.94
CA PHE A 149 -16.64 -2.36 -15.12
C PHE A 149 -17.84 -2.89 -14.32
N GLU A 150 -18.11 -2.42 -13.11
CA GLU A 150 -19.24 -2.91 -12.33
C GLU A 150 -20.62 -2.45 -12.86
N ARG A 151 -20.66 -1.41 -13.72
CA ARG A 151 -21.92 -0.75 -14.11
C ARG A 151 -22.85 -1.66 -14.90
N PRO A 152 -22.43 -2.38 -15.97
CA PRO A 152 -23.33 -3.19 -16.79
C PRO A 152 -24.21 -4.17 -16.00
N ILE A 153 -23.61 -4.91 -15.06
CA ILE A 153 -24.34 -5.91 -14.28
C ILE A 153 -25.23 -5.26 -13.23
N ILE A 154 -24.74 -4.21 -12.54
CA ILE A 154 -25.51 -3.52 -11.51
C ILE A 154 -26.72 -2.80 -12.12
N GLU A 155 -26.55 -2.14 -13.27
CA GLU A 155 -27.66 -1.50 -13.99
C GLU A 155 -28.80 -2.48 -14.29
N LEU A 156 -28.47 -3.71 -14.70
CA LEU A 156 -29.46 -4.75 -14.97
C LEU A 156 -30.09 -5.28 -13.67
N MET A 157 -29.31 -5.36 -12.60
CA MET A 157 -29.77 -5.87 -11.29
C MET A 157 -30.72 -4.91 -10.57
N ILE A 158 -30.59 -3.59 -10.78
CA ILE A 158 -31.48 -2.58 -10.20
C ILE A 158 -32.64 -2.21 -11.13
N SER A 159 -32.63 -2.66 -12.39
CA SER A 159 -33.69 -2.38 -13.35
C SER A 159 -35.03 -2.97 -12.90
N LYS A 160 -36.13 -2.26 -13.18
CA LYS A 160 -37.49 -2.80 -13.01
C LYS A 160 -37.73 -4.02 -13.91
N ASP A 161 -37.07 -4.03 -15.07
CA ASP A 161 -37.14 -5.09 -16.07
C ASP A 161 -36.01 -6.13 -15.89
N LYS A 162 -35.53 -6.30 -14.65
CA LYS A 162 -34.48 -7.27 -14.33
C LYS A 162 -34.85 -8.65 -14.89
N PRO A 163 -33.98 -9.27 -15.71
CA PRO A 163 -34.21 -10.63 -16.16
C PRO A 163 -34.27 -11.63 -14.99
N ASN A 164 -35.33 -12.43 -14.93
CA ASN A 164 -35.46 -13.50 -13.93
C ASN A 164 -34.54 -14.70 -14.20
N ASN A 165 -34.05 -14.85 -15.43
CA ASN A 165 -33.16 -15.93 -15.83
C ASN A 165 -31.70 -15.45 -15.80
N PRO A 166 -30.81 -16.07 -14.98
CA PRO A 166 -29.40 -15.73 -14.91
C PRO A 166 -28.66 -15.78 -16.25
N LYS A 167 -28.99 -16.74 -17.13
CA LYS A 167 -28.40 -16.81 -18.48
C LYS A 167 -28.76 -15.59 -19.31
N ARG A 168 -30.03 -15.18 -19.30
CA ARG A 168 -30.50 -13.99 -20.01
C ARG A 168 -29.90 -12.70 -19.43
N LEU A 169 -29.74 -12.63 -18.11
CA LEU A 169 -29.05 -11.53 -17.45
C LEU A 169 -27.61 -11.41 -17.94
N PHE A 170 -26.88 -12.52 -17.96
CA PHE A 170 -25.50 -12.55 -18.42
C PHE A 170 -25.36 -12.17 -19.90
N GLU A 171 -26.22 -12.69 -20.78
CA GLU A 171 -26.23 -12.31 -22.21
C GLU A 171 -26.46 -10.80 -22.43
N LEU A 172 -27.33 -10.17 -21.63
CA LEU A 172 -27.54 -8.72 -21.69
C LEU A 172 -26.35 -7.96 -21.12
N ALA A 173 -25.75 -8.44 -20.04
CA ALA A 173 -24.55 -7.84 -19.45
C ALA A 173 -23.39 -7.90 -20.43
N LYS A 174 -23.16 -9.04 -21.08
CA LYS A 174 -22.15 -9.26 -22.13
C LYS A 174 -22.25 -8.23 -23.25
N LYS A 175 -23.46 -7.97 -23.77
CA LYS A 175 -23.68 -6.92 -24.78
C LYS A 175 -23.25 -5.53 -24.28
N LYS A 176 -23.57 -5.19 -23.02
CA LYS A 176 -23.16 -3.92 -22.41
C LYS A 176 -21.65 -3.85 -22.15
N TYR A 177 -21.01 -4.94 -21.73
CA TYR A 177 -19.55 -5.02 -21.56
C TYR A 177 -18.80 -4.79 -22.86
N LYS A 178 -19.28 -5.38 -23.97
CA LYS A 178 -18.72 -5.16 -25.30
C LYS A 178 -18.75 -3.70 -25.74
N LEU A 179 -19.81 -2.96 -25.38
CA LEU A 179 -19.92 -1.52 -25.66
C LEU A 179 -18.90 -0.69 -24.85
N LEU A 180 -18.40 -1.21 -23.73
CA LEU A 180 -17.35 -0.58 -22.92
C LEU A 180 -15.94 -1.04 -23.35
N GLY A 181 -15.82 -1.89 -24.37
CA GLY A 181 -14.54 -2.41 -24.85
C GLY A 181 -14.02 -3.65 -24.11
N TYR A 182 -14.81 -4.24 -23.22
CA TYR A 182 -14.42 -5.47 -22.53
C TYR A 182 -14.75 -6.70 -23.38
N ASN A 183 -13.77 -7.60 -23.50
CA ASN A 183 -13.94 -8.90 -24.15
C ASN A 183 -14.37 -9.95 -23.11
N ILE A 184 -15.68 -10.13 -22.94
CA ILE A 184 -16.27 -11.09 -22.01
C ILE A 184 -17.18 -12.02 -22.81
N GLU A 185 -16.74 -13.24 -23.05
CA GLU A 185 -17.50 -14.22 -23.80
C GLU A 185 -18.16 -15.24 -22.87
N THR A 186 -17.52 -15.51 -21.73
CA THR A 186 -17.91 -16.51 -20.74
C THR A 186 -17.99 -15.92 -19.32
N LEU A 187 -18.61 -16.65 -18.39
CA LEU A 187 -18.61 -16.28 -16.97
C LEU A 187 -17.19 -16.27 -16.39
N GLU A 188 -16.31 -17.14 -16.88
CA GLU A 188 -14.92 -17.22 -16.44
C GLU A 188 -14.15 -15.94 -16.81
N ASP A 189 -14.34 -15.42 -18.03
CA ASP A 189 -13.77 -14.13 -18.43
C ASP A 189 -14.20 -13.01 -17.47
N TYR A 190 -15.50 -12.96 -17.12
CA TYR A 190 -16.01 -11.98 -16.16
C TYR A 190 -15.35 -12.12 -14.79
N HIS A 191 -15.20 -13.35 -14.29
CA HIS A 191 -14.56 -13.61 -13.00
C HIS A 191 -13.08 -13.22 -12.98
N ILE A 192 -12.36 -13.38 -14.11
CA ILE A 192 -10.97 -12.94 -14.27
C ILE A 192 -10.85 -11.42 -14.07
N TYR A 193 -11.70 -10.62 -14.72
CA TYR A 193 -11.71 -9.16 -14.52
C TYR A 193 -12.02 -8.78 -13.06
N VAL A 194 -13.05 -9.40 -12.46
CA VAL A 194 -13.40 -9.15 -11.05
C VAL A 194 -12.23 -9.46 -10.12
N ALA A 195 -11.58 -10.62 -10.28
CA ALA A 195 -10.48 -11.04 -9.43
C ALA A 195 -9.27 -10.11 -9.56
N ASN A 196 -8.88 -9.73 -10.77
CA ASN A 196 -7.78 -8.78 -10.99
C ASN A 196 -8.10 -7.41 -10.38
N GLN A 197 -9.32 -6.89 -10.59
CA GLN A 197 -9.73 -5.61 -10.04
C GLN A 197 -9.64 -5.62 -8.51
N GLN A 198 -10.22 -6.64 -7.87
CA GLN A 198 -10.19 -6.76 -6.40
C GLN A 198 -8.77 -6.84 -5.86
N LEU A 199 -7.93 -7.72 -6.43
CA LEU A 199 -6.55 -7.89 -5.99
C LEU A 199 -5.75 -6.58 -6.11
N ILE A 200 -5.90 -5.86 -7.23
CA ILE A 200 -5.15 -4.62 -7.48
C ILE A 200 -5.67 -3.46 -6.63
N THR A 201 -6.99 -3.29 -6.50
CA THR A 201 -7.56 -2.28 -5.60
C THR A 201 -7.17 -2.54 -4.14
N ASN A 202 -7.13 -3.80 -3.70
CA ASN A 202 -6.64 -4.15 -2.37
C ASN A 202 -5.17 -3.78 -2.18
N MET A 203 -4.32 -4.08 -3.17
CA MET A 203 -2.91 -3.71 -3.15
C MET A 203 -2.72 -2.20 -2.98
N LEU A 204 -3.41 -1.39 -3.80
CA LEU A 204 -3.34 0.07 -3.71
C LEU A 204 -3.86 0.59 -2.37
N PHE A 205 -4.96 0.03 -1.87
CA PHE A 205 -5.53 0.37 -0.56
C PHE A 205 -4.53 0.15 0.59
N HIS A 206 -3.86 -1.01 0.62
CA HIS A 206 -2.87 -1.31 1.67
C HIS A 206 -1.59 -0.48 1.55
N LEU A 207 -1.27 0.01 0.35
CA LEU A 207 -0.11 0.88 0.11
C LEU A 207 -0.40 2.35 0.38
N ALA A 208 -1.64 2.81 0.30
CA ALA A 208 -1.97 4.24 0.26
C ALA A 208 -1.39 5.07 1.43
N TYR A 209 -1.36 4.54 2.66
CA TYR A 209 -0.72 5.22 3.80
C TYR A 209 0.81 5.37 3.62
N LEU A 210 1.42 4.39 2.96
CA LEU A 210 2.86 4.25 2.75
C LEU A 210 3.37 4.94 1.48
N ILE A 211 2.49 5.48 0.64
CA ILE A 211 2.87 6.21 -0.57
C ILE A 211 2.60 7.71 -0.40
N ASN A 212 3.61 8.52 -0.69
CA ASN A 212 3.51 9.96 -0.88
C ASN A 212 4.33 10.33 -2.13
N GLU A 213 4.57 11.62 -2.35
CA GLU A 213 5.27 12.15 -3.53
C GLU A 213 6.67 11.56 -3.73
N ASP A 214 7.36 11.18 -2.65
CA ASP A 214 8.72 10.61 -2.72
C ASP A 214 8.72 9.12 -3.08
N TYR A 215 7.58 8.43 -2.97
CA TYR A 215 7.47 6.98 -3.10
C TYR A 215 6.58 6.54 -4.26
N MET A 216 6.19 7.46 -5.15
CA MET A 216 5.32 7.17 -6.29
C MET A 216 5.90 6.12 -7.24
N ASP A 217 7.23 5.99 -7.32
CA ASP A 217 7.90 4.95 -8.12
C ASP A 217 7.54 3.51 -7.68
N ILE A 218 6.98 3.32 -6.48
CA ILE A 218 6.47 2.03 -6.01
C ILE A 218 5.14 1.68 -6.65
N ILE A 219 4.32 2.65 -7.05
CA ILE A 219 3.05 2.38 -7.72
C ILE A 219 3.33 1.89 -9.16
N PRO A 220 2.76 0.75 -9.60
CA PRO A 220 2.91 0.32 -10.99
C PRO A 220 2.24 1.28 -11.98
N ASP A 221 2.97 1.68 -13.03
CA ASP A 221 2.38 2.38 -14.17
C ASP A 221 1.44 1.46 -14.97
N VAL A 222 1.88 0.20 -15.13
CA VAL A 222 1.11 -0.89 -15.74
C VAL A 222 1.05 -2.02 -14.72
N HIS A 223 -0.16 -2.38 -14.32
CA HIS A 223 -0.37 -3.47 -13.37
C HIS A 223 -0.16 -4.84 -14.02
N PHE A 224 0.55 -5.71 -13.31
CA PHE A 224 0.48 -7.15 -13.55
C PHE A 224 -0.94 -7.64 -13.24
N LEU A 225 -1.43 -8.67 -13.95
CA LEU A 225 -2.75 -9.27 -13.73
C LEU A 225 -2.62 -10.50 -12.81
N PRO A 226 -2.85 -10.35 -11.49
CA PRO A 226 -2.47 -11.34 -10.48
C PRO A 226 -3.33 -12.61 -10.43
N CYS A 227 -4.52 -12.62 -11.06
CA CYS A 227 -5.46 -13.74 -10.94
C CYS A 227 -4.90 -15.08 -11.45
N PHE A 228 -3.98 -15.03 -12.43
CA PHE A 228 -3.33 -16.22 -12.98
C PHE A 228 -2.06 -16.64 -12.22
N GLY A 229 -1.75 -15.94 -11.13
CA GLY A 229 -0.51 -16.12 -10.39
C GLY A 229 0.73 -15.73 -11.20
N ILE A 230 1.89 -16.24 -10.79
CA ILE A 230 3.16 -16.01 -11.45
C ILE A 230 3.54 -17.28 -12.24
N LYS A 231 3.91 -17.13 -13.51
CA LYS A 231 4.40 -18.25 -14.34
C LYS A 231 5.83 -18.60 -13.97
N GLY A 232 6.18 -19.89 -13.99
CA GLY A 232 7.53 -20.35 -13.66
C GLY A 232 7.72 -20.60 -12.16
N ASP A 233 8.90 -21.10 -11.79
CA ASP A 233 9.24 -21.33 -10.39
C ASP A 233 10.12 -20.19 -9.85
N ILE A 234 9.80 -19.74 -8.64
CA ILE A 234 10.62 -18.80 -7.89
C ILE A 234 11.39 -19.65 -6.90
N ARG A 235 12.71 -19.76 -7.11
CA ARG A 235 13.57 -20.57 -6.24
C ARG A 235 13.58 -20.04 -4.80
N ILE A 236 13.86 -20.95 -3.87
CA ILE A 236 14.05 -20.64 -2.44
C ILE A 236 15.43 -21.17 -2.05
N ASN A 237 16.37 -20.27 -1.75
CA ASN A 237 17.71 -20.67 -1.28
C ASN A 237 17.73 -20.93 0.22
N HIS A 238 17.12 -20.03 1.00
CA HIS A 238 16.98 -20.15 2.45
C HIS A 238 15.53 -19.97 2.86
N PRO A 239 15.08 -20.59 3.97
CA PRO A 239 13.72 -20.42 4.47
C PRO A 239 13.47 -18.97 4.90
N THR A 240 12.27 -18.45 4.68
CA THR A 240 11.91 -17.04 4.97
C THR A 240 12.29 -16.55 6.38
N PRO A 241 12.14 -17.34 7.47
CA PRO A 241 12.59 -16.93 8.81
C PRO A 241 14.07 -16.55 8.90
N PHE A 242 14.95 -17.14 8.08
CA PHE A 242 16.36 -16.76 8.03
C PHE A 242 16.53 -15.29 7.63
N TYR A 243 15.79 -14.84 6.62
CA TYR A 243 15.84 -13.45 6.16
C TYR A 243 15.21 -12.49 7.17
N ILE A 244 14.10 -12.87 7.80
CA ILE A 244 13.45 -12.07 8.85
C ILE A 244 14.44 -11.80 10.01
N GLU A 245 15.12 -12.83 10.52
CA GLU A 245 16.10 -12.64 11.60
C GLU A 245 17.30 -11.80 11.16
N ALA A 246 17.79 -11.99 9.93
CA ALA A 246 18.89 -11.20 9.39
C ALA A 246 18.54 -9.69 9.30
N LEU A 247 17.30 -9.36 8.96
CA LEU A 247 16.83 -7.98 8.77
C LEU A 247 16.57 -7.22 10.09
N LYS A 248 16.62 -7.89 11.25
CA LYS A 248 16.56 -7.21 12.56
C LYS A 248 17.85 -6.46 12.91
N VAL A 249 18.97 -6.87 12.32
CA VAL A 249 20.32 -6.33 12.62
C VAL A 249 21.02 -5.83 11.35
N ARG A 250 20.26 -5.13 10.49
CA ARG A 250 20.78 -4.57 9.23
C ARG A 250 21.95 -3.64 9.50
N LYS A 251 22.93 -3.70 8.61
CA LYS A 251 24.19 -2.97 8.71
C LYS A 251 24.29 -1.82 7.72
N TYR A 252 23.59 -1.91 6.59
CA TYR A 252 23.64 -0.92 5.53
C TYR A 252 22.22 -0.44 5.20
N THR A 253 22.09 0.84 4.90
CA THR A 253 20.87 1.42 4.31
C THR A 253 21.01 1.51 2.80
N ILE A 254 19.88 1.51 2.08
CA ILE A 254 19.88 1.64 0.62
C ILE A 254 19.83 3.12 0.20
N PRO A 255 20.15 3.46 -1.06
CA PRO A 255 20.03 4.83 -1.56
C PRO A 255 18.60 5.38 -1.41
N SER A 256 18.47 6.68 -1.16
CA SER A 256 17.17 7.32 -0.89
C SER A 256 16.21 7.29 -2.09
N LYS A 257 16.73 7.20 -3.32
CA LYS A 257 15.95 7.02 -4.56
C LYS A 257 15.65 5.55 -4.87
N GLY A 258 15.89 4.66 -3.91
CA GLY A 258 15.69 3.23 -4.05
C GLY A 258 16.82 2.50 -4.77
N LEU A 259 16.62 1.19 -4.85
CA LEU A 259 17.56 0.21 -5.37
C LEU A 259 16.83 -0.75 -6.31
N ILE A 260 17.36 -0.94 -7.51
CA ILE A 260 16.91 -1.93 -8.48
C ILE A 260 17.75 -3.19 -8.28
N CYS A 261 17.09 -4.33 -8.10
CA CYS A 261 17.70 -5.63 -7.94
C CYS A 261 17.34 -6.49 -9.16
N LYS A 262 18.31 -6.80 -10.02
CA LYS A 262 18.12 -7.76 -11.12
C LYS A 262 18.52 -9.15 -10.66
N ILE A 263 17.69 -10.13 -11.00
CA ILE A 263 17.81 -11.52 -10.58
C ILE A 263 17.93 -12.36 -11.83
N ASN A 264 19.14 -12.82 -12.14
CA ASN A 264 19.44 -13.44 -13.44
C ASN A 264 18.95 -14.90 -13.52
N ASP A 265 18.57 -15.52 -12.40
CA ASP A 265 18.20 -16.94 -12.29
C ASP A 265 16.70 -17.17 -11.99
N VAL A 266 15.86 -16.13 -12.11
CA VAL A 266 14.40 -16.21 -11.92
C VAL A 266 13.68 -15.67 -13.16
N ASP A 267 13.28 -16.56 -14.06
CA ASP A 267 12.66 -16.20 -15.35
C ASP A 267 11.39 -15.34 -15.22
N SER A 268 10.65 -15.51 -14.13
CA SER A 268 9.36 -14.86 -13.89
C SER A 268 9.46 -13.37 -13.57
N ILE A 269 10.60 -12.95 -13.00
CA ILE A 269 10.82 -11.63 -12.42
C ILE A 269 11.97 -10.97 -13.17
N SER A 270 11.73 -9.81 -13.77
CA SER A 270 12.80 -9.08 -14.45
C SER A 270 13.67 -8.30 -13.46
N GLU A 271 13.03 -7.62 -12.50
CA GLU A 271 13.72 -6.89 -11.44
C GLU A 271 12.78 -6.59 -10.25
N ILE A 272 13.39 -6.31 -9.10
CA ILE A 272 12.72 -5.86 -7.89
C ILE A 272 13.29 -4.49 -7.51
N PHE A 273 12.43 -3.47 -7.55
CA PHE A 273 12.76 -2.13 -7.07
C PHE A 273 12.37 -2.00 -5.59
N ILE A 274 13.28 -1.48 -4.77
CA ILE A 274 13.15 -1.40 -3.30
C ILE A 274 13.41 0.04 -2.84
N MET A 275 12.58 0.55 -1.93
CA MET A 275 12.77 1.81 -1.23
C MET A 275 12.59 1.65 0.28
N GLU A 276 13.23 2.52 1.06
CA GLU A 276 13.01 2.60 2.52
C GLU A 276 12.18 3.83 2.86
N ARG A 277 11.07 3.60 3.57
CA ARG A 277 10.27 4.67 4.18
C ARG A 277 10.43 4.63 5.69
N PHE A 278 10.90 5.74 6.24
CA PHE A 278 11.02 5.96 7.67
C PHE A 278 9.76 6.66 8.16
N ILE A 279 8.98 6.00 9.01
CA ILE A 279 7.72 6.51 9.57
C ILE A 279 7.78 6.30 11.07
N ASP A 280 7.54 7.37 11.83
CA ASP A 280 7.62 7.38 13.29
C ASP A 280 8.96 6.81 13.78
N ASP A 281 8.95 5.65 14.45
CA ASP A 281 10.11 4.94 14.97
C ASP A 281 10.41 3.64 14.21
N LYS A 282 9.85 3.46 13.01
CA LYS A 282 10.02 2.25 12.20
C LYS A 282 10.48 2.51 10.77
N VAL A 283 11.05 1.44 10.20
CA VAL A 283 11.43 1.39 8.78
C VAL A 283 10.51 0.40 8.09
N VAL A 284 9.80 0.88 7.08
CA VAL A 284 8.99 0.06 6.18
C VAL A 284 9.73 -0.01 4.85
N MET A 285 10.06 -1.22 4.43
CA MET A 285 10.61 -1.46 3.10
C MET A 285 9.44 -1.54 2.11
N LEU A 286 9.48 -0.71 1.07
CA LEU A 286 8.52 -0.73 -0.03
C LEU A 286 9.17 -1.44 -1.21
N TYR A 287 8.41 -2.25 -1.94
CA TYR A 287 8.92 -2.91 -3.13
C TYR A 287 7.94 -2.85 -4.30
N LYS A 288 8.49 -2.90 -5.51
CA LYS A 288 7.80 -3.12 -6.78
C LYS A 288 8.52 -4.22 -7.56
N ILE A 289 7.80 -5.27 -7.94
CA ILE A 289 8.29 -6.39 -8.75
C ILE A 289 7.83 -6.15 -10.18
N ASN A 290 8.79 -6.02 -11.09
CA ASN A 290 8.53 -6.00 -12.52
C ASN A 290 8.55 -7.45 -13.04
N MET A 291 7.46 -7.86 -13.69
CA MET A 291 7.32 -9.22 -14.20
C MET A 291 7.91 -9.33 -15.60
N SER A 292 8.57 -10.44 -15.91
CA SER A 292 9.10 -10.70 -17.27
C SER A 292 7.99 -10.81 -18.32
N SER A 293 6.77 -11.18 -17.92
CA SER A 293 5.58 -11.19 -18.78
C SER A 293 4.97 -9.79 -19.02
N GLY A 294 5.52 -8.75 -18.42
CA GLY A 294 4.99 -7.39 -18.45
C GLY A 294 4.10 -7.06 -17.25
N GLY A 295 4.03 -5.76 -16.96
CA GLY A 295 3.34 -5.22 -15.78
C GLY A 295 4.11 -5.42 -14.47
N SER A 296 3.64 -4.77 -13.41
CA SER A 296 4.28 -4.81 -12.10
C SER A 296 3.26 -5.01 -10.97
N THR A 297 3.74 -5.53 -9.84
CA THR A 297 2.99 -5.59 -8.58
C THR A 297 3.85 -5.05 -7.46
N SER A 298 3.21 -4.58 -6.39
CA SER A 298 3.89 -3.87 -5.32
C SER A 298 3.43 -4.34 -3.95
N GLY A 299 4.22 -4.04 -2.94
CA GLY A 299 3.93 -4.38 -1.57
C GLY A 299 4.91 -3.73 -0.62
N PHE A 300 4.91 -4.22 0.61
CA PHE A 300 5.79 -3.69 1.64
C PHE A 300 6.15 -4.74 2.69
N TYR A 301 7.19 -4.45 3.46
CA TYR A 301 7.59 -5.18 4.63
C TYR A 301 7.81 -4.21 5.79
N ASP A 302 6.97 -4.32 6.83
CA ASP A 302 7.23 -3.65 8.10
C ASP A 302 8.22 -4.50 8.91
N ILE A 303 9.44 -3.98 9.03
CA ILE A 303 10.55 -4.71 9.67
C ILE A 303 10.33 -4.84 11.17
N LYS A 304 9.75 -3.83 11.81
CA LYS A 304 9.53 -3.82 13.26
C LYS A 304 8.43 -4.80 13.63
N GLU A 305 7.37 -4.83 12.83
CA GLU A 305 6.20 -5.68 13.07
C GLU A 305 6.33 -7.08 12.45
N ASN A 306 7.40 -7.37 11.71
CA ASN A 306 7.59 -8.59 10.90
C ASN A 306 6.40 -8.89 9.99
N TYR A 307 5.80 -7.86 9.39
CA TYR A 307 4.62 -7.98 8.56
C TYR A 307 4.95 -7.75 7.09
N PHE A 308 4.87 -8.80 6.28
CA PHE A 308 5.07 -8.73 4.83
C PHE A 308 3.73 -8.72 4.10
N PHE A 309 3.51 -7.71 3.26
CA PHE A 309 2.34 -7.63 2.40
C PHE A 309 2.70 -7.83 0.94
N SER A 310 1.99 -8.74 0.28
CA SER A 310 1.90 -8.81 -1.18
C SER A 310 0.44 -8.88 -1.62
N ILE A 311 0.21 -8.61 -2.90
CA ILE A 311 -1.11 -8.69 -3.53
C ILE A 311 -1.84 -10.04 -3.31
N TRP A 312 -1.10 -11.13 -3.08
CA TRP A 312 -1.67 -12.46 -2.86
C TRP A 312 -1.90 -12.84 -1.40
N ARG A 313 -1.43 -12.03 -0.43
CA ARG A 313 -1.43 -12.36 1.02
C ARG A 313 -2.78 -12.85 1.51
N ASN A 314 -3.84 -12.13 1.13
CA ASN A 314 -5.20 -12.37 1.60
C ASN A 314 -6.06 -13.18 0.60
N SER A 315 -5.45 -13.82 -0.40
CA SER A 315 -6.17 -14.64 -1.37
C SER A 315 -6.06 -16.13 -1.04
N ASP A 316 -7.19 -16.84 -1.11
CA ASP A 316 -7.27 -18.24 -0.65
C ASP A 316 -6.39 -19.19 -1.47
N VAL A 317 -6.17 -18.90 -2.76
CA VAL A 317 -5.36 -19.71 -3.67
C VAL A 317 -3.92 -19.16 -3.78
N GLY A 318 -3.69 -17.89 -3.43
CA GLY A 318 -2.40 -17.22 -3.62
C GLY A 318 -1.41 -17.37 -2.48
N ALA A 319 -1.72 -18.09 -1.40
CA ALA A 319 -0.84 -18.24 -0.24
C ALA A 319 0.57 -18.77 -0.60
N ASN A 320 0.67 -19.75 -1.51
CA ASN A 320 1.96 -20.26 -1.98
C ASN A 320 2.74 -19.21 -2.78
N ILE A 321 2.05 -18.42 -3.61
CA ILE A 321 2.67 -17.35 -4.38
C ILE A 321 3.16 -16.25 -3.44
N HIS A 322 2.34 -15.89 -2.44
CA HIS A 322 2.72 -14.95 -1.40
C HIS A 322 4.02 -15.38 -0.69
N ALA A 323 4.11 -16.63 -0.24
CA ALA A 323 5.30 -17.14 0.43
C ALA A 323 6.56 -17.09 -0.44
N LYS A 324 6.45 -17.42 -1.74
CA LYS A 324 7.56 -17.33 -2.70
C LYS A 324 7.98 -15.89 -2.94
N VAL A 325 7.02 -14.98 -3.10
CA VAL A 325 7.27 -13.54 -3.29
C VAL A 325 7.93 -12.93 -2.05
N GLU A 326 7.44 -13.26 -0.87
CA GLU A 326 8.06 -12.86 0.40
C GLU A 326 9.51 -13.32 0.47
N ASN A 327 9.75 -14.61 0.17
CA ASN A 327 11.09 -15.18 0.23
C ASN A 327 12.09 -14.43 -0.67
N ILE A 328 11.77 -14.26 -1.96
CA ILE A 328 12.70 -13.66 -2.92
C ILE A 328 12.90 -12.14 -2.69
N VAL A 329 11.85 -11.42 -2.27
CA VAL A 329 11.95 -9.99 -1.94
C VAL A 329 12.81 -9.80 -0.68
N LEU A 330 12.61 -10.61 0.35
CA LEU A 330 13.42 -10.53 1.57
C LEU A 330 14.86 -10.99 1.33
N GLU A 331 15.10 -11.98 0.46
CA GLU A 331 16.46 -12.34 0.00
C GLU A 331 17.14 -11.13 -0.65
N SER A 332 16.46 -10.48 -1.60
CA SER A 332 16.95 -9.29 -2.31
C SER A 332 17.39 -8.21 -1.32
N TYR A 333 16.52 -7.93 -0.35
CA TYR A 333 16.75 -6.89 0.65
C TYR A 333 17.85 -7.28 1.65
N CYS A 334 17.91 -8.54 2.08
CA CYS A 334 18.99 -9.05 2.92
C CYS A 334 20.35 -8.93 2.23
N ARG A 335 20.42 -9.29 0.94
CA ARG A 335 21.64 -9.20 0.15
C ARG A 335 22.13 -7.75 0.05
N ALA A 336 21.21 -6.79 -0.04
CA ALA A 336 21.53 -5.36 -0.13
C ALA A 336 21.92 -4.70 1.20
N THR A 337 21.39 -5.18 2.33
CA THR A 337 21.46 -4.46 3.64
C THR A 337 22.15 -5.21 4.77
N THR A 338 22.46 -6.48 4.61
CA THR A 338 23.09 -7.34 5.63
C THR A 338 24.33 -8.04 5.09
N ASN A 339 25.14 -8.64 5.97
CA ASN A 339 26.20 -9.59 5.60
C ASN A 339 25.80 -11.06 5.80
N LYS A 340 24.57 -11.33 6.27
CA LYS A 340 24.20 -12.65 6.79
C LYS A 340 24.21 -13.77 5.75
N ILE A 341 23.78 -13.46 4.53
CA ILE A 341 23.85 -14.42 3.42
C ILE A 341 25.31 -14.71 3.05
N ASP A 342 26.12 -13.65 2.97
CA ASP A 342 27.54 -13.72 2.64
C ASP A 342 28.32 -14.58 3.67
N GLU A 343 27.97 -14.47 4.95
CA GLU A 343 28.54 -15.27 6.05
C GLU A 343 28.26 -16.78 5.90
N VAL A 344 27.13 -17.15 5.30
CA VAL A 344 26.69 -18.55 5.16
C VAL A 344 27.09 -19.16 3.81
N GLU A 345 26.95 -18.41 2.71
CA GLU A 345 27.23 -18.88 1.35
C GLU A 345 28.70 -18.67 0.91
N GLY A 346 29.44 -17.82 1.62
CA GLY A 346 30.79 -17.37 1.28
C GLY A 346 30.82 -16.24 0.23
N GLU A 347 31.96 -15.57 0.09
CA GLU A 347 32.17 -14.43 -0.84
C GLU A 347 32.37 -14.88 -2.31
N LYS A 348 31.55 -15.79 -2.82
CA LYS A 348 31.64 -16.16 -4.25
C LYS A 348 31.14 -15.01 -5.14
N PRO A 349 31.77 -14.77 -6.31
CA PRO A 349 31.36 -13.72 -7.24
C PRO A 349 29.92 -13.95 -7.70
N ARG A 350 29.05 -12.98 -7.36
CA ARG A 350 27.60 -13.08 -7.53
C ARG A 350 27.19 -12.67 -8.94
N LYS A 351 27.22 -13.63 -9.86
CA LYS A 351 26.65 -13.41 -11.21
C LYS A 351 25.13 -13.45 -11.24
N GLU A 352 24.49 -13.94 -10.18
CA GLU A 352 23.04 -14.13 -10.09
C GLU A 352 22.30 -12.83 -9.70
N TRP A 353 22.98 -11.90 -9.03
CA TRP A 353 22.37 -10.70 -8.46
C TRP A 353 23.14 -9.45 -8.84
N GLU A 354 22.43 -8.48 -9.40
CA GLU A 354 22.98 -7.19 -9.75
C GLU A 354 22.13 -6.08 -9.12
N PHE A 355 22.80 -5.12 -8.47
CA PHE A 355 22.12 -4.05 -7.77
C PHE A 355 22.48 -2.71 -8.41
N TYR A 356 21.48 -1.85 -8.63
CA TYR A 356 21.65 -0.57 -9.31
C TYR A 356 20.84 0.52 -8.61
N TYR A 357 21.30 1.77 -8.70
CA TYR A 357 20.51 2.93 -8.27
C TYR A 357 20.60 4.06 -9.29
N LYS A 358 19.55 4.89 -9.34
CA LYS A 358 19.46 6.02 -10.26
C LYS A 358 20.18 7.25 -9.68
N ILE A 359 20.93 7.95 -10.53
CA ILE A 359 21.59 9.22 -10.23
C ILE A 359 21.12 10.25 -11.27
N ASP A 360 20.72 11.43 -10.80
CA ASP A 360 20.44 12.54 -11.69
C ASP A 360 21.76 13.16 -12.14
N ARG A 361 22.01 13.24 -13.45
CA ARG A 361 23.09 14.09 -13.97
C ARG A 361 22.70 15.55 -13.87
N GLN A 362 23.71 16.42 -13.79
CA GLN A 362 23.53 17.89 -13.81
C GLN A 362 22.76 18.40 -15.05
N ASN A 363 22.65 17.58 -16.10
CA ASN A 363 21.94 17.91 -17.34
C ASN A 363 20.50 17.32 -17.42
N GLY A 364 20.02 16.66 -16.37
CA GLY A 364 18.68 16.05 -16.33
C GLY A 364 18.59 14.61 -16.85
N ASP A 365 19.68 14.06 -17.41
CA ASP A 365 19.73 12.65 -17.80
C ASP A 365 19.84 11.72 -16.58
N LEU A 366 19.06 10.63 -16.59
CA LEU A 366 19.12 9.58 -15.57
C LEU A 366 20.21 8.57 -15.92
N GLU A 367 21.22 8.45 -15.05
CA GLU A 367 22.23 7.40 -15.13
C GLU A 367 21.98 6.33 -14.07
N THR A 368 22.25 5.06 -14.40
CA THR A 368 22.24 3.98 -13.41
C THR A 368 23.67 3.65 -13.00
N LYS A 369 23.89 3.49 -11.69
CA LYS A 369 25.19 3.10 -11.15
C LYS A 369 25.06 1.80 -10.36
N GLU A 370 26.05 0.92 -10.51
CA GLU A 370 26.16 -0.32 -9.75
C GLU A 370 26.25 -0.01 -8.25
N TYR A 371 25.45 -0.70 -7.45
CA TYR A 371 25.46 -0.64 -6.00
C TYR A 371 26.29 -1.79 -5.43
N ASN A 372 27.29 -1.43 -4.65
CA ASN A 372 28.07 -2.39 -3.87
C ASN A 372 28.09 -1.96 -2.40
N LYS A 373 27.35 -2.68 -1.54
CA LYS A 373 27.24 -2.39 -0.11
C LYS A 373 28.60 -2.28 0.61
N ASN A 374 29.61 -3.01 0.15
CA ASN A 374 30.96 -3.02 0.77
C ASN A 374 31.76 -1.75 0.48
N GLN A 375 31.35 -0.98 -0.53
CA GLN A 375 31.93 0.32 -0.85
C GLN A 375 31.38 1.45 0.01
N TYR A 376 30.36 1.24 0.84
CA TYR A 376 29.77 2.29 1.66
C TYR A 376 30.21 2.18 3.13
N ILE A 377 30.55 3.33 3.73
CA ILE A 377 30.75 3.47 5.18
C ILE A 377 29.71 4.43 5.74
N GLU A 378 29.12 4.04 6.86
CA GLU A 378 28.25 4.90 7.64
C GLU A 378 29.10 5.95 8.35
N LYS A 379 28.89 7.24 8.03
CA LYS A 379 29.54 8.35 8.71
C LYS A 379 28.48 9.30 9.24
N ILE A 380 28.57 9.60 10.52
CA ILE A 380 27.79 10.68 11.12
C ILE A 380 28.37 11.99 10.60
N THR A 381 27.63 12.68 9.74
CA THR A 381 27.98 14.02 9.28
C THR A 381 27.19 15.06 10.06
N THR A 382 27.82 16.19 10.33
CA THR A 382 27.13 17.35 10.90
C THR A 382 26.64 18.19 9.74
N VAL A 383 25.32 18.25 9.56
CA VAL A 383 24.69 19.17 8.62
C VAL A 383 24.79 20.55 9.25
N LYS A 384 25.45 21.49 8.55
CA LYS A 384 25.57 22.88 8.99
C LYS A 384 24.20 23.56 8.90
N PRO A 385 23.95 24.61 9.70
CA PRO A 385 22.70 25.36 9.60
C PRO A 385 22.51 25.93 8.19
N TYR A 386 21.27 25.94 7.71
CA TYR A 386 20.94 26.49 6.39
C TYR A 386 19.51 27.04 6.34
N VAL A 387 19.27 27.94 5.39
CA VAL A 387 17.93 28.47 5.08
C VAL A 387 17.32 27.62 3.98
N ARG A 388 16.04 27.26 4.12
CA ARG A 388 15.28 26.56 3.08
C ARG A 388 13.92 27.22 2.85
N LYS A 389 13.40 27.06 1.65
CA LYS A 389 12.03 27.44 1.33
C LYS A 389 11.01 26.51 1.98
N LEU A 390 9.92 27.10 2.43
CA LEU A 390 8.74 26.46 2.95
C LEU A 390 7.75 26.19 1.82
N PRO A 391 6.92 25.14 1.94
CA PRO A 391 5.79 24.93 1.05
C PRO A 391 4.85 26.15 1.01
N ALA A 392 4.15 26.33 -0.12
CA ALA A 392 3.23 27.45 -0.31
C ALA A 392 2.19 27.53 0.82
N GLY A 393 2.11 28.68 1.49
CA GLY A 393 1.19 28.92 2.60
C GLY A 393 1.72 28.59 4.00
N ALA A 394 2.85 27.89 4.11
CA ALA A 394 3.51 27.65 5.39
C ALA A 394 4.31 28.88 5.86
N LYS A 395 4.47 29.02 7.18
CA LYS A 395 5.23 30.10 7.83
C LYS A 395 6.29 29.53 8.75
N ALA A 396 7.45 30.19 8.84
CA ALA A 396 8.48 29.81 9.80
C ALA A 396 7.96 29.90 11.23
N SER A 397 8.35 28.93 12.06
CA SER A 397 8.09 29.00 13.50
C SER A 397 8.84 30.18 14.13
N GLU A 398 8.31 30.71 15.23
CA GLU A 398 8.98 31.79 15.98
C GLU A 398 10.37 31.38 16.48
N GLU A 399 10.56 30.10 16.78
CA GLU A 399 11.87 29.56 17.15
C GLU A 399 12.87 29.60 15.99
N ALA A 400 12.45 29.23 14.78
CA ALA A 400 13.30 29.28 13.59
C ALA A 400 13.67 30.73 13.23
N LYS A 401 12.73 31.68 13.35
CA LYS A 401 12.99 33.11 13.17
C LYS A 401 13.99 33.66 14.19
N ARG A 402 13.82 33.32 15.47
CA ARG A 402 14.73 33.73 16.55
C ARG A 402 16.14 33.18 16.33
N LEU A 403 16.27 31.93 15.89
CA LEU A 403 17.55 31.32 15.55
C LEU A 403 18.20 31.99 14.34
N ALA A 404 17.45 32.28 13.28
CA ALA A 404 17.95 33.00 12.11
C ALA A 404 18.58 34.35 12.50
N ILE A 405 17.87 35.16 13.28
CA ILE A 405 18.36 36.46 13.80
C ILE A 405 19.64 36.26 14.63
N LYS A 406 19.63 35.28 15.55
CA LYS A 406 20.80 34.97 16.39
C LYS A 406 22.05 34.63 15.58
N TYR A 407 21.89 34.00 14.43
CA TYR A 407 22.98 33.60 13.55
C TYR A 407 23.21 34.57 12.37
N GLY A 408 22.52 35.71 12.33
CA GLY A 408 22.72 36.76 11.31
C GLY A 408 22.09 36.45 9.95
N TYR A 409 21.09 35.58 9.89
CA TYR A 409 20.33 35.27 8.67
C TYR A 409 19.04 36.10 8.61
N GLU A 410 18.77 36.69 7.45
CA GLU A 410 17.48 37.28 7.09
C GLU A 410 16.63 36.22 6.39
N LEU A 411 15.35 36.09 6.77
CA LEU A 411 14.43 35.11 6.19
C LEU A 411 13.34 35.83 5.37
N GLU A 412 13.13 35.38 4.14
CA GLU A 412 11.97 35.78 3.35
C GLU A 412 10.68 35.17 3.91
N LYS A 413 9.53 35.67 3.43
CA LYS A 413 8.20 35.26 3.93
C LYS A 413 7.92 33.76 3.77
N ASP A 414 8.53 33.12 2.77
CA ASP A 414 8.45 31.71 2.44
C ASP A 414 9.69 30.91 2.87
N GLU A 415 10.49 31.38 3.83
CA GLU A 415 11.73 30.70 4.26
C GLU A 415 11.73 30.31 5.73
N THR A 416 12.50 29.26 6.07
CA THR A 416 12.76 28.84 7.45
C THR A 416 14.23 28.51 7.66
N PHE A 417 14.70 28.69 8.90
CA PHE A 417 16.05 28.37 9.32
C PHE A 417 16.11 26.96 9.92
N VAL A 418 16.95 26.10 9.36
CA VAL A 418 17.21 24.75 9.84
C VAL A 418 18.50 24.77 10.66
N ASN A 419 18.40 24.42 11.94
CA ASN A 419 19.56 24.37 12.82
C ASN A 419 20.50 23.21 12.45
N SER A 420 21.75 23.25 12.93
CA SER A 420 22.66 22.13 12.72
C SER A 420 22.14 20.86 13.39
N PHE A 421 22.17 19.74 12.67
CA PHE A 421 21.86 18.43 13.23
C PHE A 421 22.84 17.40 12.70
N LYS A 422 23.04 16.33 13.47
CA LYS A 422 23.82 15.18 13.03
C LYS A 422 22.91 14.28 12.20
N LYS A 423 23.36 13.89 11.01
CA LYS A 423 22.69 12.92 10.17
C LYS A 423 23.66 11.80 9.83
N SER A 424 23.20 10.56 9.92
CA SER A 424 23.94 9.45 9.35
C SER A 424 23.89 9.54 7.82
N VAL A 425 25.05 9.53 7.17
CA VAL A 425 25.17 9.51 5.71
C VAL A 425 26.09 8.36 5.29
N ASN A 426 25.65 7.61 4.28
CA ASN A 426 26.50 6.63 3.63
C ASN A 426 27.39 7.35 2.64
N MET A 427 28.70 7.27 2.84
CA MET A 427 29.66 7.74 1.85
C MET A 427 30.37 6.55 1.21
N VAL A 428 30.65 6.66 -0.09
CA VAL A 428 31.55 5.74 -0.77
C VAL A 428 32.90 5.83 -0.06
N LYS A 429 33.51 4.69 0.28
CA LYS A 429 34.91 4.59 0.69
C LYS A 429 35.74 5.18 -0.44
N HIS A 430 36.14 6.43 -0.30
CA HIS A 430 37.25 6.94 -1.08
C HIS A 430 38.48 6.19 -0.60
N PHE A 431 39.03 5.34 -1.48
CA PHE A 431 40.42 4.96 -1.35
C PHE A 431 41.19 6.21 -1.75
N ASP A 432 41.81 6.88 -0.77
CA ASP A 432 42.86 7.85 -1.06
C ASP A 432 43.91 7.11 -1.91
N VAL A 433 44.12 7.58 -3.15
CA VAL A 433 45.22 7.14 -4.02
C VAL A 433 46.45 7.94 -3.68
#